data_AF-A0A961JG07-F1
#
_entry.id   AF-A0A961JG07-F1
#
_cell.length_a   1.000
_cell.length_b   1.000
_cell.length_c   1.000
_cell.angle_alpha   90.00
_cell.angle_beta   90.00
_cell.angle_gamma   90.00
#
_symmetry.space_group_name_H-M   'P 1'
#
loop_
_entity.id
_entity.type
_entity.pdbx_description
1 polymer ?
#
loop_
_entity_poly.entity_id
_entity_poly.type
_entity_poly.pdbx_seq_one_letter_code
_entity_poly.pdbx_strand_id
1 'polypeptide(L)'
;MGIDELAKVMQVVTGIAALSIAYQVYLFNKRKDRESVRDRAWMAQQSLNALIIGSEDAQRASEFAVTGRIDHNTNDRDIGRAAYILFIQLNRINLIWGAWRSGVVERQVVDELVLPTLWLYRGSEVLMQFCLSRGYSKNFVDFVNDQLEKMKDRTDEPKGIKDLISEVRVSVEANKQA
;
A
#
# COMPACT_ATOMS: atom_id res chain seq x y z
N MET A 1 60.14 -5.26 -3.89
CA MET A 1 58.97 -5.81 -3.20
C MET A 1 59.10 -7.32 -3.25
N GLY A 2 59.16 -7.98 -2.09
CA GLY A 2 59.28 -9.43 -2.02
C GLY A 2 57.96 -10.12 -2.43
N ILE A 3 58.02 -11.36 -2.90
CA ILE A 3 56.83 -12.16 -3.27
C ILE A 3 55.82 -12.20 -2.10
N ASP A 4 56.31 -12.25 -0.86
CA ASP A 4 55.48 -12.24 0.36
C ASP A 4 54.74 -10.92 0.60
N GLU A 5 55.33 -9.78 0.24
CA GLU A 5 54.65 -8.48 0.34
C GLU A 5 53.55 -8.37 -0.71
N LEU A 6 53.81 -8.85 -1.93
CA LEU A 6 52.82 -8.89 -3.00
C LEU A 6 51.63 -9.79 -2.62
N ALA A 7 51.89 -10.96 -2.04
CA ALA A 7 50.84 -11.88 -1.58
C ALA A 7 49.96 -11.26 -0.49
N LYS A 8 50.55 -10.56 0.50
CA LYS A 8 49.80 -9.85 1.55
C LYS A 8 48.92 -8.74 0.98
N VAL A 9 49.45 -7.93 0.06
CA VAL A 9 48.67 -6.88 -0.60
C VAL A 9 47.51 -7.49 -1.39
N MET A 10 47.75 -8.57 -2.15
CA MET A 10 46.71 -9.28 -2.90
C MET A 10 45.62 -9.82 -1.98
N GLN A 11 45.96 -10.43 -0.85
CA GLN A 11 44.99 -10.92 0.14
C GLN A 11 44.11 -9.80 0.70
N VAL A 12 44.69 -8.64 1.03
CA VAL A 12 43.94 -7.48 1.52
C VAL A 12 42.98 -6.98 0.43
N VAL A 13 43.44 -6.84 -0.81
CA VAL A 13 42.61 -6.41 -1.95
C VAL A 13 41.47 -7.40 -2.20
N THR A 14 41.75 -8.70 -2.19
CA THR A 14 40.72 -9.74 -2.33
C THR A 14 39.71 -9.69 -1.19
N GLY A 15 40.14 -9.47 0.05
CA GLY A 15 39.25 -9.30 1.20
C GLY A 15 38.32 -8.09 1.07
N ILE A 16 38.84 -6.94 0.64
CA ILE A 16 38.04 -5.72 0.39
C ILE A 16 37.05 -5.94 -0.75
N ALA A 17 37.48 -6.60 -1.83
CA ALA A 17 36.62 -6.93 -2.96
C ALA A 17 35.48 -7.87 -2.54
N ALA A 18 35.77 -8.91 -1.76
CA ALA A 18 34.76 -9.83 -1.25
C ALA A 18 33.75 -9.14 -0.32
N LEU A 19 34.19 -8.24 0.57
CA LEU A 19 33.30 -7.44 1.42
C LEU A 19 32.41 -6.52 0.61
N SER A 20 32.96 -5.89 -0.44
CA SER A 20 32.22 -5.01 -1.34
C SER A 20 31.13 -5.79 -2.09
N ILE A 21 31.47 -6.97 -2.62
CA ILE A 21 30.49 -7.86 -3.29
C ILE A 21 29.41 -8.31 -2.31
N ALA A 22 29.79 -8.76 -1.10
CA ALA A 22 28.84 -9.20 -0.09
C ALA A 22 27.86 -8.08 0.32
N TYR A 23 28.36 -6.85 0.47
CA TYR A 23 27.53 -5.68 0.74
C TYR A 23 26.56 -5.38 -0.40
N GLN A 24 27.03 -5.44 -1.66
CA GLN A 24 26.15 -5.24 -2.83
C GLN A 24 25.07 -6.32 -2.93
N VAL A 25 25.41 -7.59 -2.70
CA VAL A 25 24.45 -8.70 -2.66
C VAL A 25 23.42 -8.50 -1.54
N TYR A 26 23.85 -8.07 -0.36
CA TYR A 26 22.95 -7.74 0.74
C TYR A 26 21.98 -6.60 0.39
N LEU A 27 22.48 -5.49 -0.18
CA LEU A 27 21.64 -4.39 -0.63
C LEU A 27 20.64 -4.82 -1.69
N PHE A 28 21.08 -5.64 -2.67
CA PHE A 28 20.22 -6.19 -3.71
C PHE A 28 19.10 -7.05 -3.13
N ASN A 29 19.42 -8.00 -2.24
CA ASN A 29 18.41 -8.86 -1.60
C ASN A 29 17.43 -8.05 -0.76
N LYS A 30 17.93 -7.09 0.02
CA LYS A 30 17.08 -6.19 0.82
C LYS A 30 16.11 -5.38 -0.05
N ARG A 31 16.55 -4.93 -1.23
CA ARG A 31 15.69 -4.24 -2.20
C ARG A 31 14.63 -5.20 -2.74
N LYS A 32 15.03 -6.39 -3.17
CA LYS A 32 14.14 -7.44 -3.70
C LYS A 32 13.06 -7.85 -2.69
N ASP A 33 13.41 -8.00 -1.42
CA ASP A 33 12.45 -8.33 -0.37
C ASP A 33 11.40 -7.22 -0.18
N ARG A 34 11.84 -5.96 -0.25
CA ARG A 34 10.94 -4.80 -0.17
C ARG A 34 10.03 -4.70 -1.39
N GLU A 35 10.53 -4.97 -2.59
CA GLU A 35 9.73 -5.05 -3.82
C GLU A 35 8.66 -6.15 -3.69
N SER A 36 9.05 -7.33 -3.19
CA SER A 36 8.13 -8.43 -2.94
C SER A 36 7.03 -8.09 -1.92
N VAL A 37 7.38 -7.38 -0.84
CA VAL A 37 6.39 -6.90 0.14
C VAL A 37 5.43 -5.88 -0.48
N ARG A 38 5.93 -4.94 -1.29
CA ARG A 38 5.11 -3.97 -2.04
C ARG A 38 4.12 -4.70 -2.95
N ASP A 39 4.57 -5.68 -3.72
CA ASP A 39 3.73 -6.38 -4.70
C ASP A 39 2.60 -7.15 -4.03
N ARG A 40 2.89 -7.84 -2.93
CA ARG A 40 1.86 -8.49 -2.12
C ARG A 40 0.87 -7.48 -1.54
N ALA A 41 1.35 -6.34 -1.05
CA ALA A 41 0.48 -5.29 -0.51
C ALA A 41 -0.44 -4.72 -1.59
N TRP A 42 0.09 -4.48 -2.79
CA TRP A 42 -0.68 -4.00 -3.94
C TRP A 42 -1.75 -5.01 -4.39
N MET A 43 -1.37 -6.26 -4.66
CA MET A 43 -2.32 -7.29 -5.10
C MET A 43 -3.46 -7.47 -4.09
N ALA A 44 -3.11 -7.53 -2.81
CA ALA A 44 -4.10 -7.64 -1.74
C ALA A 44 -5.02 -6.40 -1.68
N GLN A 45 -4.48 -5.20 -1.94
CA GLN A 45 -5.25 -3.96 -2.02
C GLN A 45 -6.28 -4.02 -3.15
N GLN A 46 -5.90 -4.49 -4.33
CA GLN A 46 -6.82 -4.63 -5.46
C GLN A 46 -7.93 -5.64 -5.17
N SER A 47 -7.60 -6.80 -4.58
CA SER A 47 -8.62 -7.78 -4.18
C SER A 47 -9.62 -7.20 -3.18
N LEU A 48 -9.17 -6.35 -2.25
CA LEU A 48 -10.06 -5.71 -1.27
C LEU A 48 -10.91 -4.60 -1.90
N ASN A 49 -10.32 -3.74 -2.73
CA ASN A 49 -11.09 -2.72 -3.46
C ASN A 49 -12.21 -3.36 -4.26
N ALA A 50 -11.91 -4.49 -4.88
CA ALA A 50 -12.87 -5.17 -5.71
C ALA A 50 -13.92 -5.97 -4.91
N LEU A 51 -13.59 -6.48 -3.71
CA LEU A 51 -14.58 -6.96 -2.75
C LEU A 51 -15.54 -5.84 -2.33
N ILE A 52 -14.99 -4.65 -2.00
CA ILE A 52 -15.80 -3.49 -1.64
C ILE A 52 -16.73 -3.15 -2.81
N ILE A 53 -16.24 -3.07 -4.04
CA ILE A 53 -17.10 -2.73 -5.18
C ILE A 53 -18.11 -3.84 -5.52
N GLY A 54 -17.77 -5.11 -5.27
CA GLY A 54 -18.60 -6.26 -5.60
C GLY A 54 -19.62 -6.70 -4.54
N SER A 55 -19.59 -6.13 -3.34
CA SER A 55 -20.44 -6.56 -2.21
C SER A 55 -21.12 -5.36 -1.56
N GLU A 56 -22.45 -5.31 -1.61
CA GLU A 56 -23.25 -4.22 -1.01
C GLU A 56 -22.98 -4.07 0.49
N ASP A 57 -22.86 -5.16 1.25
CA ASP A 57 -22.52 -5.10 2.67
C ASP A 57 -21.13 -4.51 2.92
N ALA A 58 -20.15 -4.83 2.06
CA ALA A 58 -18.80 -4.26 2.15
C ALA A 58 -18.78 -2.78 1.72
N GLN A 59 -19.60 -2.38 0.75
CA GLN A 59 -19.82 -0.98 0.38
C GLN A 59 -20.38 -0.20 1.56
N ARG A 60 -21.48 -0.67 2.15
CA ARG A 60 -22.10 -0.02 3.32
C ARG A 60 -21.12 0.10 4.48
N ALA A 61 -20.34 -0.95 4.77
CA ALA A 61 -19.30 -0.89 5.80
C ALA A 61 -18.18 0.12 5.47
N SER A 62 -17.76 0.19 4.19
CA SER A 62 -16.75 1.15 3.74
C SER A 62 -17.27 2.59 3.81
N GLU A 63 -18.51 2.85 3.39
CA GLU A 63 -19.18 4.14 3.48
C GLU A 63 -19.36 4.58 4.94
N PHE A 64 -19.70 3.65 5.82
CA PHE A 64 -19.76 3.92 7.26
C PHE A 64 -18.38 4.32 7.81
N ALA A 65 -17.31 3.61 7.44
CA ALA A 65 -15.95 3.95 7.84
C ALA A 65 -15.53 5.37 7.41
N VAL A 66 -15.97 5.78 6.22
CA VAL A 66 -15.66 7.08 5.59
C VAL A 66 -16.45 8.21 6.24
N THR A 67 -17.74 8.02 6.42
CA THR A 67 -18.68 9.09 6.77
C THR A 67 -18.90 9.24 8.27
N GLY A 68 -18.63 8.18 9.04
CA GLY A 68 -18.90 8.13 10.47
C GLY A 68 -20.38 8.28 10.85
N ARG A 69 -21.30 8.20 9.86
CA ARG A 69 -22.73 8.38 10.10
C ARG A 69 -23.32 7.11 10.70
N ILE A 70 -23.63 7.17 11.99
CA ILE A 70 -24.38 6.14 12.72
C ILE A 70 -25.86 6.35 12.42
N ASP A 71 -26.44 5.48 11.61
CA ASP A 71 -27.90 5.39 11.50
C ASP A 71 -28.47 4.57 12.67
N HIS A 72 -29.78 4.64 12.89
CA HIS A 72 -30.45 3.90 13.98
C HIS A 72 -30.42 2.37 13.79
N ASN A 73 -29.96 1.88 12.64
CA ASN A 73 -29.84 0.46 12.30
C ASN A 73 -28.39 -0.06 12.37
N THR A 74 -27.44 0.80 12.72
CA THR A 74 -26.02 0.46 12.75
C THR A 74 -25.75 -0.41 13.97
N ASN A 75 -25.40 -1.68 13.74
CA ASN A 75 -25.00 -2.59 14.83
C ASN A 75 -23.48 -2.53 15.09
N ASP A 76 -23.05 -2.99 16.26
CA ASP A 76 -21.62 -3.03 16.64
C ASP A 76 -20.75 -3.86 15.69
N ARG A 77 -21.31 -4.88 15.06
CA ARG A 77 -20.61 -5.76 14.11
C ARG A 77 -20.26 -5.01 12.82
N ASP A 78 -21.12 -4.12 12.35
CA ASP A 78 -20.91 -3.33 11.14
C ASP A 78 -19.91 -2.20 11.39
N ILE A 79 -19.92 -1.60 12.58
CA ILE A 79 -18.86 -0.69 13.06
C ILE A 79 -17.51 -1.41 13.08
N GLY A 80 -17.46 -2.63 13.64
CA GLY A 80 -16.25 -3.44 13.69
C GLY A 80 -15.71 -3.80 12.29
N ARG A 81 -16.60 -4.16 11.35
CA ARG A 81 -16.24 -4.43 9.94
C ARG A 81 -15.68 -3.20 9.25
N ALA A 82 -16.32 -2.06 9.44
CA ALA A 82 -15.89 -0.78 8.87
C ALA A 82 -14.49 -0.39 9.35
N ALA A 83 -14.25 -0.44 10.67
CA ALA A 83 -12.95 -0.15 11.25
C ALA A 83 -11.85 -1.12 10.76
N TYR A 84 -12.19 -2.41 10.60
CA TYR A 84 -11.28 -3.42 10.08
C TYR A 84 -10.90 -3.17 8.60
N ILE A 85 -11.88 -2.87 7.74
CA ILE A 85 -11.64 -2.53 6.33
C ILE A 85 -10.71 -1.32 6.24
N LEU A 86 -11.01 -0.25 6.98
CA LEU A 86 -10.22 0.98 7.00
C LEU A 86 -8.77 0.72 7.45
N PHE A 87 -8.59 -0.08 8.51
CA PHE A 87 -7.28 -0.46 9.01
C PHE A 87 -6.45 -1.23 7.97
N ILE A 88 -7.05 -2.19 7.25
CA ILE A 88 -6.33 -2.95 6.22
C ILE A 88 -5.88 -2.03 5.09
N GLN A 89 -6.79 -1.17 4.62
CA GLN A 89 -6.54 -0.23 3.53
C GLN A 89 -5.36 0.69 3.84
N LEU A 90 -5.39 1.34 5.00
CA LEU A 90 -4.34 2.25 5.44
C LEU A 90 -2.99 1.55 5.64
N ASN A 91 -2.99 0.32 6.18
CA ASN A 91 -1.74 -0.43 6.32
C ASN A 91 -1.10 -0.76 4.97
N ARG A 92 -1.88 -1.13 3.97
CA ARG A 92 -1.35 -1.44 2.64
C ARG A 92 -0.82 -0.20 1.95
N ILE A 93 -1.53 0.92 2.07
CA ILE A 93 -1.03 2.23 1.61
C ILE A 93 0.28 2.59 2.33
N ASN A 94 0.37 2.37 3.64
CA ASN A 94 1.58 2.61 4.42
C ASN A 94 2.77 1.74 3.97
N LEU A 95 2.54 0.47 3.60
CA LEU A 95 3.58 -0.40 3.04
C LEU A 95 4.07 0.11 1.68
N ILE A 96 3.16 0.52 0.80
CA ILE A 96 3.50 1.07 -0.53
C ILE A 96 4.26 2.40 -0.37
N TRP A 97 3.80 3.28 0.51
CA TRP A 97 4.48 4.52 0.87
C TRP A 97 5.89 4.25 1.43
N GLY A 98 6.03 3.25 2.32
CA GLY A 98 7.32 2.84 2.89
C GLY A 98 8.32 2.36 1.84
N ALA A 99 7.86 1.73 0.75
CA ALA A 99 8.69 1.34 -0.38
C ALA A 99 9.26 2.56 -1.12
N TRP A 100 8.46 3.61 -1.33
CA TRP A 100 8.94 4.88 -1.91
C TRP A 100 9.93 5.59 -1.00
N ARG A 101 9.63 5.72 0.30
CA ARG A 101 10.54 6.33 1.29
C ARG A 101 11.88 5.60 1.38
N SER A 102 11.90 4.33 1.00
CA SER A 102 13.09 3.48 0.97
C SER A 102 13.87 3.53 -0.36
N GLY A 103 13.42 4.31 -1.35
CA GLY A 103 14.04 4.40 -2.68
C GLY A 103 13.84 3.16 -3.56
N VAL A 104 12.89 2.28 -3.21
CA VAL A 104 12.63 1.05 -3.95
C VAL A 104 11.82 1.35 -5.22
N VAL A 105 10.90 2.30 -5.13
CA VAL A 105 10.03 2.74 -6.22
C VAL A 105 10.03 4.25 -6.35
N GLU A 106 9.78 4.71 -7.57
CA GLU A 106 9.57 6.12 -7.86
C GLU A 106 8.21 6.59 -7.34
N ARG A 107 8.10 7.91 -7.14
CA ARG A 107 6.87 8.52 -6.62
C ARG A 107 5.66 8.28 -7.53
N GLN A 108 5.87 8.36 -8.85
CA GLN A 108 4.81 8.15 -9.83
C GLN A 108 4.14 6.78 -9.67
N VAL A 109 4.94 5.72 -9.50
CA VAL A 109 4.43 4.36 -9.27
C VAL A 109 3.61 4.28 -7.99
N VAL A 110 4.03 4.95 -6.92
CA VAL A 110 3.23 4.98 -5.68
C VAL A 110 1.90 5.67 -5.89
N ASP A 111 1.88 6.80 -6.58
CA ASP A 111 0.64 7.53 -6.84
C ASP A 111 -0.32 6.65 -7.68
N GLU A 112 0.16 5.94 -8.71
CA GLU A 112 -0.63 4.99 -9.49
C GLU A 112 -1.28 3.87 -8.64
N LEU A 113 -0.57 3.37 -7.63
CA LEU A 113 -1.05 2.28 -6.78
C LEU A 113 -1.95 2.79 -5.62
N VAL A 114 -1.66 3.96 -5.07
CA VAL A 114 -2.35 4.46 -3.88
C VAL A 114 -3.62 5.23 -4.24
N LEU A 115 -3.59 6.02 -5.32
CA LEU A 115 -4.69 6.93 -5.68
C LEU A 115 -6.03 6.23 -5.91
N PRO A 116 -6.13 5.09 -6.63
CA PRO A 116 -7.42 4.41 -6.82
C PRO A 116 -8.09 4.04 -5.51
N THR A 117 -7.27 3.65 -4.52
CA THR A 117 -7.74 3.31 -3.17
C THR A 117 -8.20 4.56 -2.43
N LEU A 118 -7.34 5.59 -2.34
CA LEU A 118 -7.69 6.83 -1.64
C LEU A 118 -8.87 7.59 -2.27
N TRP A 119 -9.09 7.43 -3.58
CA TRP A 119 -10.25 8.00 -4.27
C TRP A 119 -11.59 7.49 -3.73
N LEU A 120 -11.64 6.24 -3.23
CA LEU A 120 -12.81 5.69 -2.54
C LEU A 120 -13.12 6.42 -1.22
N TYR A 121 -12.14 7.13 -0.65
CA TYR A 121 -12.23 7.83 0.64
C TYR A 121 -12.18 9.36 0.51
N ARG A 122 -12.32 9.90 -0.71
CA ARG A 122 -12.26 11.34 -0.95
C ARG A 122 -13.29 12.08 -0.09
N GLY A 123 -12.86 13.14 0.60
CA GLY A 123 -13.72 13.93 1.49
C GLY A 123 -13.96 13.36 2.89
N SER A 124 -13.28 12.28 3.29
CA SER A 124 -13.39 11.74 4.66
C SER A 124 -12.49 12.45 5.65
N GLU A 125 -13.06 13.29 6.51
CA GLU A 125 -12.35 13.85 7.67
C GLU A 125 -12.10 12.78 8.76
N VAL A 126 -12.97 11.76 8.82
CA VAL A 126 -12.91 10.64 9.78
C VAL A 126 -11.70 9.74 9.51
N LEU A 127 -11.32 9.54 8.23
CA LEU A 127 -10.13 8.79 7.84
C LEU A 127 -8.86 9.34 8.53
N MET A 128 -8.76 10.67 8.62
CA MET A 128 -7.58 11.31 9.18
C MET A 128 -7.51 11.20 10.71
N GLN A 129 -8.66 11.33 11.37
CA GLN A 129 -8.75 11.06 12.81
C GLN A 129 -8.41 9.61 13.13
N PHE A 130 -8.86 8.68 12.29
CA PHE A 130 -8.52 7.26 12.43
C PHE A 130 -7.00 7.04 12.30
N CYS A 131 -6.35 7.63 11.28
CA CYS A 131 -4.89 7.55 11.12
C CYS A 131 -4.12 8.02 12.37
N LEU A 132 -4.52 9.15 12.94
CA LEU A 132 -3.88 9.71 14.14
C LEU A 132 -4.08 8.81 15.36
N SER A 133 -5.31 8.31 15.57
CA SER A 133 -5.64 7.43 16.71
C SER A 133 -4.88 6.10 16.73
N ARG A 134 -4.50 5.60 15.54
CA ARG A 134 -3.78 4.32 15.39
C ARG A 134 -2.26 4.47 15.44
N GLY A 135 -1.75 5.69 15.61
CA GLY A 135 -0.31 5.93 15.78
C GLY A 135 0.50 5.87 14.49
N TYR A 136 -0.11 6.09 13.33
CA TYR A 136 0.67 6.24 12.10
C TYR A 136 1.58 7.48 12.18
N SER A 137 2.76 7.39 11.55
CA SER A 137 3.72 8.51 11.58
C SER A 137 3.15 9.78 10.96
N LYS A 138 3.49 10.95 11.50
CA LYS A 138 3.06 12.25 10.96
C LYS A 138 3.35 12.38 9.45
N ASN A 139 4.52 11.93 9.01
CA ASN A 139 4.91 11.99 7.59
C ASN A 139 4.00 11.14 6.68
N PHE A 140 3.50 10.01 7.18
CA PHE A 140 2.54 9.19 6.46
C PHE A 140 1.17 9.87 6.40
N VAL A 141 0.71 10.41 7.53
CA VAL A 141 -0.53 11.18 7.64
C VAL A 141 -0.53 12.37 6.68
N ASP A 142 0.56 13.14 6.65
CA ASP A 142 0.74 14.28 5.74
C ASP A 142 0.75 13.84 4.27
N PHE A 143 1.35 12.67 3.97
CA PHE A 143 1.27 12.08 2.62
C PHE A 143 -0.17 11.74 2.22
N VAL A 144 -0.92 11.05 3.09
CA VAL A 144 -2.32 10.70 2.80
C VAL A 144 -3.17 11.97 2.62
N ASN A 145 -2.99 12.96 3.48
CA ASN A 145 -3.64 14.27 3.35
C ASN A 145 -3.33 14.96 2.02
N ASP A 146 -2.05 15.05 1.65
CA ASP A 146 -1.61 15.62 0.37
C ASP A 146 -2.24 14.90 -0.82
N GLN A 147 -2.33 13.56 -0.77
CA GLN A 147 -2.98 12.78 -1.82
C GLN A 147 -4.49 13.03 -1.88
N LEU A 148 -5.18 13.07 -0.74
CA LEU A 148 -6.62 13.35 -0.67
C LEU A 148 -6.95 14.77 -1.16
N GLU A 149 -6.15 15.77 -0.78
CA GLU A 149 -6.36 17.16 -1.22
C GLU A 149 -6.19 17.29 -2.74
N LYS A 150 -5.22 16.59 -3.34
CA LYS A 150 -5.06 16.51 -4.81
C LYS A 150 -6.27 15.90 -5.54
N MET A 151 -7.11 15.15 -4.82
CA MET A 151 -8.29 14.49 -5.37
C MET A 151 -9.60 15.20 -5.04
N LYS A 152 -9.59 16.22 -4.18
CA LYS A 152 -10.78 16.90 -3.65
C LYS A 152 -11.68 17.48 -4.75
N ASP A 153 -11.06 18.01 -5.81
CA ASP A 153 -11.75 18.63 -6.94
C ASP A 153 -11.79 17.73 -8.19
N ARG A 154 -11.30 16.48 -8.09
CA ARG A 154 -11.32 15.52 -9.21
C ARG A 154 -12.58 14.69 -9.17
N THR A 155 -13.54 15.01 -10.04
CA THR A 155 -14.72 14.19 -10.31
C THR A 155 -14.42 12.98 -11.19
N ASP A 156 -13.32 13.04 -11.96
CA ASP A 156 -12.96 11.97 -12.89
C ASP A 156 -12.41 10.77 -12.12
N GLU A 157 -13.06 9.62 -12.31
CA GLU A 157 -12.61 8.33 -11.82
C GLU A 157 -11.23 7.99 -12.43
N PRO A 158 -10.23 7.58 -11.63
CA PRO A 158 -8.94 7.15 -12.15
C PRO A 158 -9.10 6.08 -13.26
N LYS A 159 -8.39 6.25 -14.39
CA LYS A 159 -8.36 5.26 -15.47
C LYS A 159 -7.99 3.88 -14.90
N GLY A 160 -8.71 2.84 -15.32
CA GLY A 160 -8.48 1.46 -14.91
C GLY A 160 -9.35 0.96 -13.75
N ILE A 161 -10.09 1.82 -13.04
CA ILE A 161 -11.04 1.32 -12.02
C ILE A 161 -12.16 0.51 -12.67
N LYS A 162 -12.74 0.98 -13.80
CA LYS A 162 -13.79 0.24 -14.53
C LYS A 162 -13.32 -1.12 -15.06
N ASP A 163 -12.06 -1.21 -15.50
CA ASP A 163 -11.47 -2.46 -16.01
C ASP A 163 -11.17 -3.43 -14.86
N LEU A 164 -10.73 -2.92 -13.71
CA LEU A 164 -10.52 -3.73 -12.51
C LEU A 164 -11.85 -4.23 -11.91
N ILE A 165 -12.92 -3.42 -12.01
CA ILE A 165 -14.29 -3.81 -11.61
C ILE A 165 -14.83 -4.91 -12.51
N SER A 166 -14.60 -4.85 -13.82
CA SER A 166 -15.08 -5.87 -14.75
C SER A 166 -14.36 -7.21 -14.56
N GLU A 167 -13.03 -7.21 -14.39
CA GLU A 167 -12.24 -8.41 -14.11
C GLU A 167 -12.62 -9.08 -12.80
N VAL A 168 -12.88 -8.30 -11.75
CA VAL A 168 -13.29 -8.88 -10.46
C VAL A 168 -14.74 -9.33 -10.47
N ARG A 169 -15.67 -8.64 -11.15
CA ARG A 169 -17.04 -9.14 -11.31
C ARG A 169 -17.06 -10.52 -11.95
N VAL A 170 -16.29 -10.71 -13.02
CA VAL A 170 -16.15 -12.01 -13.69
C VAL A 170 -15.59 -13.06 -12.72
N SER A 171 -14.58 -12.71 -11.92
CA SER A 171 -13.95 -13.64 -10.97
C SER A 171 -14.85 -13.99 -9.77
N VAL A 172 -15.69 -13.05 -9.31
CA VAL A 172 -16.63 -13.26 -8.21
C VAL A 172 -17.85 -14.06 -8.68
N GLU A 173 -18.35 -13.82 -9.90
CA GLU A 173 -19.42 -14.60 -10.50
C GLU A 173 -19.00 -16.05 -10.77
N ALA A 174 -17.76 -16.26 -11.26
CA ALA A 174 -17.20 -17.60 -11.43
C ALA A 174 -17.13 -18.39 -10.10
N ASN A 175 -16.78 -17.73 -9.00
CA ASN A 175 -16.72 -18.36 -7.67
C ASN A 175 -18.11 -18.60 -7.03
N LYS A 176 -19.18 -17.95 -7.51
CA LYS A 176 -20.55 -18.21 -7.06
C LYS A 176 -21.21 -19.38 -7.80
N GLN A 177 -20.64 -19.79 -8.93
CA GLN A 177 -21.14 -20.88 -9.78
C GLN A 177 -20.39 -22.21 -9.56
N ALA A 178 -19.31 -22.20 -8.78
CA ALA A 178 -18.55 -23.39 -8.35
C ALA A 178 -18.99 -23.84 -6.95
#